data_AF-A0A7C3US92-F1
#
_entry.id   AF-A0A7C3US92-F1
#
_cell.length_a   1.000
_cell.length_b   1.000
_cell.length_c   1.000
_cell.angle_alpha   90.00
_cell.angle_beta   90.00
_cell.angle_gamma   90.00
#
_symmetry.space_group_name_H-M   'P 1'
#
loop_
_entity.id
_entity.type
_entity.pdbx_description
1 polymer ?
#
loop_
_entity_poly.entity_id
_entity_poly.type
_entity_poly.pdbx_seq_one_letter_code
_entity_poly.pdbx_strand_id
1 'polypeptide(L)' 'MERVNESEKTFRKGDSGPKYLFRGPKFEWGVIVLKPGEKMGCHGHNEVEETFYFIEGTPKMIVNDVPYEVKVGDAFRIEP' A
#
# COMPACT_ATOMS: atom_id res chain seq x y z
N MET A 1 20.14 -6.43 10.77
CA MET A 1 18.95 -5.94 11.49
C MET A 1 18.75 -4.49 11.07
N GLU A 2 17.57 -4.15 10.58
CA GLU A 2 17.22 -2.78 10.20
C GLU A 2 16.07 -2.31 11.09
N ARG A 3 16.16 -1.07 11.59
CA ARG A 3 15.13 -0.43 12.41
C ARG A 3 14.83 0.93 11.81
N VAL A 4 13.55 1.24 11.63
CA VAL A 4 13.08 2.52 11.11
C VAL A 4 11.88 2.98 11.95
N ASN A 5 11.76 4.28 12.19
CA ASN A 5 10.53 4.86 12.70
C ASN A 5 9.79 5.56 11.54
N GLU A 6 8.47 5.38 11.47
CA GLU A 6 7.65 5.94 10.39
C GLU A 6 7.70 7.48 10.31
N SER A 7 7.85 8.16 11.45
CA SER A 7 7.94 9.62 11.52
C SER A 7 9.23 10.19 10.90
N GLU A 8 10.25 9.35 10.71
CA GLU A 8 11.53 9.71 10.09
C GLU A 8 11.48 9.58 8.56
N LYS A 9 10.33 9.17 7.98
CA LYS A 9 10.15 8.96 6.55
C LYS A 9 9.06 9.88 6.00
N THR A 10 9.25 10.33 4.77
CA THR A 10 8.31 11.20 4.05
C THR A 10 7.51 10.40 3.03
N PHE A 11 6.29 10.84 2.77
CA PHE A 11 5.52 10.30 1.66
C PHE A 11 6.10 10.77 0.33
N ARG A 12 5.99 9.94 -0.71
CA ARG A 12 6.53 10.24 -2.04
C ARG A 12 6.00 11.54 -2.65
N LYS A 13 4.79 11.98 -2.30
CA LYS A 13 4.20 13.26 -2.73
C LYS A 13 4.17 14.32 -1.62
N GLY A 14 5.00 14.17 -0.59
CA GLY A 14 5.02 15.05 0.58
C GLY A 14 4.05 14.56 1.66
N ASP A 15 2.74 14.60 1.40
CA ASP A 15 1.70 14.23 2.36
C ASP A 15 0.75 13.10 1.88
N SER A 16 1.02 12.53 0.70
CA SER A 16 0.29 11.36 0.19
C SER A 16 1.15 10.47 -0.72
N GLY A 17 0.58 9.34 -1.13
CA GLY A 17 1.25 8.26 -1.84
C GLY A 17 1.95 7.28 -0.90
N PRO A 18 2.85 6.44 -1.44
CA PRO A 18 3.61 5.49 -0.64
C PRO A 18 4.70 6.20 0.20
N LYS A 19 4.85 5.75 1.44
CA LYS A 19 5.98 6.01 2.34
C LYS A 19 6.61 4.67 2.68
N TYR A 20 7.79 4.42 2.13
CA TYR A 20 8.50 3.16 2.35
C TYR A 20 9.25 3.20 3.69
N LEU A 21 9.00 2.19 4.52
CA LEU A 21 9.75 1.90 5.74
C LEU A 21 10.97 1.05 5.42
N PHE A 22 10.77 0.01 4.59
CA PHE A 22 11.82 -0.87 4.12
C PHE A 22 11.73 -1.05 2.61
N ARG A 23 12.89 -1.13 1.96
CA ARG A 23 13.02 -1.46 0.54
C ARG A 23 14.17 -2.42 0.38
N GLY A 24 13.91 -3.56 -0.26
CA GLY A 24 14.93 -4.56 -0.47
C GLY A 24 14.59 -5.49 -1.63
N PRO A 25 15.53 -6.38 -1.97
CA PRO A 25 15.37 -7.29 -3.11
C PRO A 25 14.31 -8.37 -2.89
N LYS A 26 13.79 -8.52 -1.66
CA LYS A 26 12.84 -9.58 -1.29
C LYS A 26 11.43 -9.05 -1.04
N PHE A 27 11.33 -7.85 -0.47
CA PHE A 27 10.06 -7.20 -0.20
C PHE A 27 10.27 -5.69 -0.03
N GLU A 28 9.20 -4.95 -0.22
CA GLU A 28 9.06 -3.56 0.20
C GLU A 28 7.94 -3.49 1.24
N TRP A 29 8.07 -2.61 2.23
CA TRP A 29 7.03 -2.41 3.23
C TRP A 29 6.90 -0.94 3.57
N GLY A 30 5.67 -0.46 3.71
CA GLY A 30 5.39 0.95 3.88
C GLY A 30 3.95 1.25 4.26
N VAL A 31 3.67 2.55 4.38
CA VAL A 31 2.34 3.12 4.59
C VAL A 31 1.92 3.82 3.30
N ILE A 32 0.65 3.70 2.94
CA ILE A 32 0.09 4.38 1.78
C ILE A 32 -1.02 5.30 2.27
N VAL A 33 -0.95 6.57 1.86
CA VAL A 33 -2.04 7.54 2.03
C VAL A 33 -2.56 7.92 0.65
N LEU A 34 -3.86 7.79 0.44
CA LEU A 34 -4.54 8.31 -0.74
C LEU A 34 -5.51 9.40 -0.30
N LYS A 35 -5.32 10.61 -0.83
CA LYS A 35 -6.30 11.68 -0.62
C LYS A 35 -7.55 11.45 -1.48
N PRO A 36 -8.69 12.07 -1.13
CA PRO A 36 -9.87 12.03 -1.97
C PRO A 36 -9.56 12.40 -3.43
N GLY A 37 -9.95 11.53 -4.37
CA GLY A 37 -9.69 11.70 -5.81
C GLY A 37 -8.32 11.18 -6.29
N GLU A 38 -7.38 10.87 -5.39
CA GLU A 38 -6.14 10.21 -5.78
C GLU A 38 -6.35 8.72 -6.08
N LYS A 39 -5.51 8.20 -6.98
CA LYS A 39 -5.48 6.79 -7.33
C LYS A 39 -4.04 6.32 -7.49
N MET A 40 -3.83 5.04 -7.25
CA MET A 40 -2.64 4.34 -7.72
C MET A 40 -2.96 3.64 -9.04
N GLY A 41 -1.98 3.56 -9.94
CA GLY A 41 -2.12 2.80 -11.17
C GLY A 41 -2.17 1.30 -10.91
N CYS A 42 -2.92 0.57 -11.74
CA CYS A 42 -2.89 -0.88 -11.73
C CYS A 42 -1.49 -1.37 -12.11
N HIS A 43 -1.04 -2.40 -11.41
CA HIS A 43 0.18 -3.14 -11.66
C HIS A 43 0.04 -4.53 -11.07
N GLY A 44 0.99 -5.41 -11.35
CA GLY A 44 1.08 -6.75 -10.79
C GLY A 44 2.55 -7.15 -10.65
N HIS A 45 2.81 -8.18 -9.86
CA HIS A 45 4.14 -8.67 -9.56
C HIS A 45 4.26 -10.10 -10.06
N ASN A 46 5.39 -10.50 -10.66
CA ASN A 46 5.55 -11.88 -11.13
C ASN A 46 6.10 -12.84 -10.05
N GLU A 47 6.68 -12.30 -8.99
CA GLU A 47 7.41 -13.09 -7.98
C GLU A 47 7.09 -12.68 -6.54
N VAL A 48 6.56 -11.47 -6.32
CA VAL A 48 6.41 -10.87 -5.00
C VAL A 48 4.95 -10.75 -4.63
N GLU A 49 4.56 -11.43 -3.56
CA GLU A 49 3.25 -11.25 -2.93
C GLU A 49 3.10 -9.84 -2.36
N GLU A 50 1.93 -9.25 -2.53
CA GLU A 50 1.57 -7.99 -1.86
C GLU A 50 0.47 -8.19 -0.83
N THR A 51 0.61 -7.49 0.30
CA THR A 51 -0.43 -7.44 1.33
C THR A 51 -0.79 -5.99 1.64
N PHE A 52 -2.09 -5.75 1.81
CA PHE A 52 -2.63 -4.44 2.20
C PHE A 52 -3.51 -4.64 3.41
N TYR A 53 -3.30 -3.82 4.44
CA TYR A 53 -4.17 -3.77 5.62
C TYR A 53 -4.65 -2.34 5.82
N PHE A 54 -5.96 -2.16 5.91
CA PHE A 54 -6.57 -0.83 5.94
C PHE A 54 -6.93 -0.42 7.36
N ILE A 55 -6.30 0.65 7.84
CA ILE A 55 -6.49 1.17 9.21
C ILE A 55 -7.43 2.38 9.28
N GLU A 56 -7.65 3.07 8.16
CA GLU A 56 -8.50 4.25 8.07
C GLU A 56 -9.05 4.41 6.64
N GLY A 57 -10.20 5.08 6.54
CA GLY A 57 -10.83 5.44 5.27
C GLY A 57 -11.66 4.31 4.65
N THR A 58 -12.23 4.60 3.49
CA THR A 58 -13.06 3.67 2.71
C THR A 58 -12.72 3.73 1.22
N PRO A 59 -11.46 3.41 0.84
CA PRO A 59 -11.07 3.41 -0.56
C PRO A 59 -11.74 2.26 -1.33
N LYS A 60 -11.56 2.28 -2.65
CA LYS A 60 -11.90 1.15 -3.51
C LYS A 60 -10.61 0.43 -3.91
N MET A 61 -10.53 -0.86 -3.63
CA MET A 61 -9.48 -1.74 -4.14
C MET A 61 -9.99 -2.42 -5.41
N ILE A 62 -9.15 -2.54 -6.44
CA ILE A 62 -9.50 -3.26 -7.67
C ILE A 62 -8.44 -4.35 -7.86
N VAL A 63 -8.86 -5.61 -7.86
CA VAL A 63 -8.00 -6.78 -8.07
C VAL A 63 -8.58 -7.58 -9.22
N ASN A 64 -7.80 -7.80 -10.28
CA ASN A 64 -8.25 -8.52 -11.49
C ASN A 64 -9.59 -8.01 -12.03
N ASP A 65 -9.69 -6.69 -12.19
CA ASP A 65 -10.89 -5.96 -12.62
C ASP A 65 -12.13 -6.08 -11.72
N VAL A 66 -12.01 -6.75 -10.56
CA VAL A 66 -13.08 -6.84 -9.56
C VAL A 66 -12.92 -5.72 -8.53
N PRO A 67 -13.92 -4.83 -8.38
CA PRO A 67 -13.90 -3.78 -7.38
C PRO A 67 -14.37 -4.29 -6.01
N TYR A 68 -13.70 -3.84 -4.95
CA TYR A 68 -14.04 -4.08 -3.55
C TYR A 68 -14.16 -2.74 -2.83
N GLU A 69 -15.29 -2.54 -2.13
CA GLU A 69 -15.44 -1.45 -1.16
C GLU A 69 -14.73 -1.85 0.13
N VAL A 70 -13.67 -1.14 0.47
CA VAL A 70 -12.84 -1.46 1.62
C VAL A 70 -13.42 -0.85 2.89
N LYS A 71 -13.39 -1.62 3.97
CA LYS A 71 -13.68 -1.17 5.33
C LYS A 71 -12.42 -1.22 6.18
N VAL A 72 -12.39 -0.40 7.23
CA VAL A 72 -11.32 -0.45 8.23
C VAL A 72 -11.24 -1.86 8.83
N GLY A 73 -10.05 -2.43 8.85
CA GLY A 73 -9.78 -3.79 9.29
C GLY A 73 -9.71 -4.82 8.15
N ASP A 74 -10.11 -4.47 6.93
CA ASP A 74 -9.94 -5.38 5.79
C ASP A 74 -8.45 -5.60 5.48
N ALA A 75 -8.13 -6.85 5.13
CA ALA A 75 -6.82 -7.26 4.67
C ALA A 75 -6.96 -7.90 3.28
N PHE A 76 -6.07 -7.51 2.36
CA PHE A 76 -5.94 -8.10 1.04
C PHE A 76 -4.57 -8.76 0.95
N ARG A 77 -4.53 -9.99 0.41
CA ARG A 77 -3.31 -10.71 0.05
C ARG A 77 -3.41 -11.05 -1.43
N ILE A 78 -2.46 -10.58 -2.21
CA ILE A 78 -2.42 -10.73 -3.66
C ILE A 78 -1.18 -11.56 -3.98
N GLU A 79 -1.42 -12.77 -4.44
CA GLU A 79 -0.35 -13.61 -5.00
C GLU A 79 0.15 -13.00 -6.32
N PRO A 80 1.41 -13.29 -6.71
CA PRO A 80 1.97 -12.84 -7.98
C PRO A 80 1.09 -13.15 -9.21
#